data_AF-A0A0J9TK93-F1
#
_entry.id   AF-A0A0J9TK93-F1
#
_cell.length_a   1.000
_cell.length_b   1.000
_cell.length_c   1.000
_cell.angle_alpha   90.00
_cell.angle_beta   90.00
_cell.angle_gamma   90.00
#
_symmetry.space_group_name_H-M   'P 1'
#
loop_
_entity.id
_entity.type
_entity.pdbx_description
1 polymer ?
#
loop_
_entity_poly.entity_id
_entity_poly.type
_entity_poly.pdbx_seq_one_letter_code
_entity_poly.pdbx_strand_id
1 'polypeptide(L)'
;MFFKYNFFENLEDFIKHEKNIDVNSRISINNFCDSVKDISGINLAAINICKEFVDLFTLLFGQYAAQSNTPISKQYPSFLNYWLKHKLNAASVSDEHRKIVYQKIEENYINFNAEQKLKNNIYDFNNKDYYKMHSLYELYKQFFELKENNSKNCLDFPTYLKEKYTKAWKKCFEEPDTAFCNALKIFTSLHESHKTLLSGRCAKTELPPIPDFLLQPSTKDKYAKTTTEGKKLIQNSSYYSTFGLTSLTGEKV
;
A
#
# COMPACT_ATOMS: atom_id res chain seq x y z
N MET A 1 5.29 -18.34 7.27
CA MET A 1 6.13 -17.15 6.99
C MET A 1 5.22 -16.09 6.40
N PHE A 2 5.16 -14.91 7.01
CA PHE A 2 4.20 -13.88 6.63
C PHE A 2 4.76 -13.03 5.47
N PHE A 3 4.22 -13.22 4.27
CA PHE A 3 4.68 -12.59 3.02
C PHE A 3 4.06 -11.21 2.80
N LYS A 4 4.14 -10.35 3.82
CA LYS A 4 3.43 -9.07 3.94
C LYS A 4 3.42 -8.22 2.66
N TYR A 5 4.51 -8.21 1.91
CA TYR A 5 4.66 -7.40 0.69
C TYR A 5 4.85 -8.21 -0.60
N ASN A 6 5.01 -9.53 -0.55
CA ASN A 6 5.36 -10.27 -1.77
C ASN A 6 4.20 -10.35 -2.77
N PHE A 7 2.96 -10.15 -2.32
CA PHE A 7 1.80 -10.11 -3.21
C PHE A 7 1.87 -8.97 -4.25
N PHE A 8 2.69 -7.93 -4.02
CA PHE A 8 2.89 -6.85 -4.97
C PHE A 8 3.49 -7.33 -6.31
N GLU A 9 4.22 -8.44 -6.32
CA GLU A 9 4.76 -9.06 -7.53
C GLU A 9 3.67 -9.53 -8.50
N ASN A 10 2.51 -9.96 -7.97
CA ASN A 10 1.36 -10.45 -8.75
C ASN A 10 0.15 -9.50 -8.69
N LEU A 11 0.34 -8.26 -8.23
CA LEU A 11 -0.76 -7.31 -8.02
C LEU A 11 -1.51 -6.96 -9.32
N GLU A 12 -0.81 -6.91 -10.46
CA GLU A 12 -1.46 -6.65 -11.76
C GLU A 12 -2.56 -7.69 -12.05
N ASP A 13 -2.27 -8.96 -11.78
CA ASP A 13 -3.18 -10.07 -12.02
C ASP A 13 -4.38 -10.02 -11.06
N PHE A 14 -4.11 -9.76 -9.78
CA PHE A 14 -5.18 -9.62 -8.77
C PHE A 14 -6.13 -8.46 -9.07
N ILE A 15 -5.61 -7.30 -9.49
CA ILE A 15 -6.45 -6.15 -9.87
C ILE A 15 -7.27 -6.46 -11.13
N LYS A 16 -6.74 -7.22 -12.09
CA LYS A 16 -7.52 -7.66 -13.27
C LYS A 16 -8.69 -8.53 -12.86
N HIS A 17 -8.49 -9.47 -11.94
CA HIS A 17 -9.59 -10.27 -11.41
C HIS A 17 -10.59 -9.46 -10.60
N GLU A 18 -10.14 -8.49 -9.80
CA GLU A 18 -11.04 -7.54 -9.10
C GLU A 18 -11.96 -6.80 -10.07
N LYS A 19 -11.44 -6.30 -11.20
CA LYS A 19 -12.24 -5.60 -12.22
C LYS A 19 -13.29 -6.52 -12.89
N ASN A 20 -13.08 -7.83 -12.86
CA ASN A 20 -13.92 -8.83 -13.51
C ASN A 20 -14.90 -9.54 -12.55
N ILE A 21 -15.07 -9.05 -11.32
CA ILE A 21 -16.09 -9.58 -10.41
C ILE A 21 -17.47 -9.34 -11.03
N ASP A 22 -18.11 -10.40 -11.51
CA ASP A 22 -19.52 -10.36 -11.87
C ASP A 22 -20.36 -10.51 -10.59
N VAL A 23 -20.94 -9.38 -10.17
CA VAL A 23 -21.80 -9.20 -9.00
C VAL A 23 -22.99 -10.17 -9.00
N ASN A 24 -23.36 -10.74 -10.15
CA ASN A 24 -24.51 -11.62 -10.28
C ASN A 24 -24.24 -13.11 -9.99
N SER A 25 -22.98 -13.54 -9.81
CA SER A 25 -22.64 -14.96 -9.94
C SER A 25 -22.78 -15.84 -8.68
N ARG A 26 -22.90 -15.30 -7.45
CA ARG A 26 -22.75 -16.13 -6.21
C ARG A 26 -23.58 -15.72 -4.99
N ILE A 27 -24.83 -15.31 -5.21
CA ILE A 27 -25.73 -14.74 -4.19
C ILE A 27 -25.89 -15.60 -2.92
N SER A 28 -25.79 -16.95 -2.95
CA SER A 28 -26.09 -17.75 -1.75
C SER A 28 -24.95 -17.89 -0.73
N ILE A 29 -23.69 -17.83 -1.17
CA ILE A 29 -22.53 -18.16 -0.31
C ILE A 29 -22.18 -17.01 0.64
N ASN A 30 -22.49 -15.77 0.25
CA ASN A 30 -22.16 -14.56 1.00
C ASN A 30 -23.30 -14.07 1.91
N ASN A 31 -24.40 -14.82 2.03
CA ASN A 31 -25.57 -14.46 2.85
C ASN A 31 -25.23 -14.23 4.33
N PHE A 32 -24.18 -14.87 4.86
CA PHE A 32 -23.73 -14.61 6.23
C PHE A 32 -23.31 -13.15 6.44
N CYS A 33 -22.90 -12.44 5.39
CA CYS A 33 -22.59 -11.00 5.45
C CYS A 33 -23.83 -10.15 5.76
N ASP A 34 -25.05 -10.64 5.50
CA ASP A 34 -26.28 -9.91 5.87
C ASP A 34 -26.49 -9.89 7.39
N SER A 35 -25.97 -10.87 8.13
CA SER A 35 -26.03 -10.88 9.62
C SER A 35 -25.26 -9.73 10.28
N VAL A 36 -24.42 -9.04 9.51
CA VAL A 36 -23.74 -7.81 9.95
C VAL A 36 -24.74 -6.66 10.16
N LYS A 37 -25.92 -6.70 9.49
CA LYS A 37 -26.98 -5.67 9.59
C LYS A 37 -27.58 -5.54 10.98
N ASP A 38 -27.55 -6.61 11.76
CA ASP A 38 -28.16 -6.65 13.10
C ASP A 38 -27.34 -5.88 14.13
N ILE A 39 -26.17 -5.36 13.73
CA ILE A 39 -25.27 -4.62 14.61
C ILE A 39 -25.47 -3.12 14.43
N SER A 40 -25.84 -2.47 15.54
CA SER A 40 -26.07 -1.03 15.59
C SER A 40 -24.91 -0.23 14.99
N GLY A 41 -25.25 0.66 14.06
CA GLY A 41 -24.32 1.59 13.43
C GLY A 41 -23.48 1.02 12.27
N ILE A 42 -23.58 -0.27 11.94
CA ILE A 42 -22.90 -0.78 10.74
C ILE A 42 -23.60 -0.27 9.47
N ASN A 43 -22.83 0.40 8.62
CA ASN A 43 -23.28 0.87 7.31
C ASN A 43 -23.41 -0.30 6.30
N LEU A 44 -24.43 -0.21 5.44
CA LEU A 44 -24.61 -1.05 4.24
C LEU A 44 -23.33 -1.23 3.40
N ALA A 45 -22.45 -0.23 3.35
CA ALA A 45 -21.16 -0.33 2.68
C ALA A 45 -20.29 -1.50 3.21
N ALA A 46 -20.26 -1.72 4.53
CA ALA A 46 -19.48 -2.80 5.14
C ALA A 46 -20.03 -4.18 4.76
N ILE A 47 -21.36 -4.32 4.68
CA ILE A 47 -22.03 -5.54 4.23
C ILE A 47 -21.69 -5.83 2.76
N ASN A 48 -21.78 -4.82 1.89
CA ASN A 48 -21.45 -4.99 0.48
C ASN A 48 -19.97 -5.36 0.29
N ILE A 49 -19.06 -4.75 1.03
CA ILE A 49 -17.64 -5.09 1.00
C ILE A 49 -17.38 -6.52 1.48
N CYS A 50 -18.11 -7.00 2.51
CA CYS A 50 -18.05 -8.41 2.93
C CYS A 50 -18.48 -9.35 1.80
N LYS A 51 -19.56 -9.01 1.08
CA LYS A 51 -20.04 -9.82 -0.06
C LYS A 51 -19.02 -9.84 -1.21
N GLU A 52 -18.54 -8.67 -1.61
CA GLU A 52 -17.49 -8.53 -2.62
C GLU A 52 -16.21 -9.29 -2.25
N PHE A 53 -15.83 -9.30 -0.96
CA PHE A 53 -14.70 -10.08 -0.47
C PHE A 53 -14.87 -11.58 -0.74
N VAL A 54 -16.04 -12.14 -0.41
CA VAL A 54 -16.33 -13.57 -0.61
C VAL A 54 -16.34 -13.91 -2.09
N ASP A 55 -16.90 -13.03 -2.92
CA ASP A 55 -16.95 -13.22 -4.37
C ASP A 55 -15.54 -13.20 -4.99
N LEU A 56 -14.72 -12.21 -4.60
CA LEU A 56 -13.33 -12.09 -5.03
C LEU A 56 -12.48 -13.26 -4.53
N PHE A 57 -12.63 -13.68 -3.28
CA PHE A 57 -11.96 -14.89 -2.76
C PHE A 57 -12.30 -16.10 -3.62
N THR A 58 -13.59 -16.33 -3.87
CA THR A 58 -14.03 -17.51 -4.60
C THR A 58 -13.56 -17.48 -6.07
N LEU A 59 -13.46 -16.29 -6.66
CA LEU A 59 -12.90 -16.09 -8.00
C LEU A 59 -11.41 -16.45 -8.04
N LEU A 60 -10.61 -15.87 -7.14
CA LEU A 60 -9.16 -16.13 -7.07
C LEU A 60 -8.86 -17.58 -6.67
N PHE A 61 -9.65 -18.15 -5.75
CA PHE A 61 -9.52 -19.55 -5.35
C PHE A 61 -9.75 -20.47 -6.55
N GLY A 62 -10.82 -20.26 -7.32
CA GLY A 62 -11.07 -21.03 -8.55
C GLY A 62 -9.95 -20.88 -9.59
N GLN A 63 -9.48 -19.64 -9.81
CA GLN A 63 -8.41 -19.34 -10.76
C GLN A 63 -7.08 -20.05 -10.41
N TYR A 64 -6.74 -20.12 -9.13
CA TYR A 64 -5.45 -20.64 -8.68
C TYR A 64 -5.51 -22.04 -8.03
N ALA A 65 -6.67 -22.69 -8.02
CA ALA A 65 -6.87 -24.01 -7.40
C ALA A 65 -5.89 -25.07 -7.98
N ALA A 66 -5.72 -25.09 -9.30
CA ALA A 66 -4.80 -26.00 -9.98
C ALA A 66 -3.31 -25.65 -9.79
N GLN A 67 -3.01 -24.48 -9.22
CA GLN A 67 -1.67 -23.91 -9.11
C GLN A 67 -1.19 -23.82 -7.65
N SER A 68 -1.61 -24.76 -6.81
CA SER A 68 -1.43 -24.73 -5.34
C SER A 68 0.00 -24.51 -4.83
N ASN A 69 1.02 -24.83 -5.65
CA ASN A 69 2.44 -24.68 -5.31
C ASN A 69 3.11 -23.41 -5.85
N THR A 70 2.43 -22.63 -6.69
CA THR A 70 2.96 -21.39 -7.28
C THR A 70 3.03 -20.22 -6.29
N PRO A 71 3.88 -19.21 -6.52
CA PRO A 71 3.88 -17.99 -5.72
C PRO A 71 2.50 -17.31 -5.66
N ILE A 72 1.80 -17.20 -6.79
CA ILE A 72 0.53 -16.49 -6.88
C ILE A 72 -0.56 -17.11 -5.99
N SER A 73 -0.65 -18.45 -5.94
CA SER A 73 -1.62 -19.16 -5.10
C SER A 73 -1.32 -19.08 -3.59
N LYS A 74 -0.09 -18.69 -3.22
CA LYS A 74 0.34 -18.44 -1.83
C LYS A 74 0.19 -16.96 -1.45
N GLN A 75 0.20 -16.06 -2.42
CA GLN A 75 0.22 -14.61 -2.20
C GLN A 75 -1.18 -13.97 -2.19
N TYR A 76 -2.15 -14.49 -2.95
CA TYR A 76 -3.47 -13.88 -3.04
C TYR A 76 -4.21 -13.72 -1.69
N PRO A 77 -4.03 -14.58 -0.66
CA PRO A 77 -4.64 -14.32 0.65
C PRO A 77 -4.11 -13.05 1.32
N SER A 78 -2.83 -12.73 1.13
CA SER A 78 -2.24 -11.47 1.63
C SER A 78 -2.78 -10.25 0.86
N PHE A 79 -2.96 -10.38 -0.46
CA PHE A 79 -3.65 -9.37 -1.26
C PHE A 79 -5.08 -9.15 -0.76
N LEU A 80 -5.85 -10.22 -0.53
CA LEU A 80 -7.23 -10.15 -0.05
C LEU A 80 -7.33 -9.47 1.32
N ASN A 81 -6.41 -9.74 2.24
CA ASN A 81 -6.40 -9.07 3.54
C ASN A 81 -6.13 -7.57 3.41
N TYR A 82 -5.15 -7.18 2.58
CA TYR A 82 -4.92 -5.76 2.25
C TYR A 82 -6.17 -5.13 1.59
N TRP A 83 -6.75 -5.81 0.60
CA TRP A 83 -7.91 -5.35 -0.16
C TRP A 83 -9.10 -5.06 0.76
N LEU A 84 -9.39 -5.98 1.70
CA LEU A 84 -10.49 -5.83 2.65
C LEU A 84 -10.32 -4.60 3.53
N LYS A 85 -9.14 -4.45 4.15
CA LYS A 85 -8.78 -3.27 4.95
C LYS A 85 -8.91 -1.98 4.14
N HIS A 86 -8.40 -1.99 2.90
CA HIS A 86 -8.44 -0.84 2.01
C HIS A 86 -9.87 -0.41 1.66
N LYS A 87 -10.74 -1.34 1.28
CA LYS A 87 -12.15 -1.07 0.96
C LYS A 87 -12.93 -0.56 2.16
N LEU A 88 -12.76 -1.18 3.33
CA LEU A 88 -13.43 -0.76 4.56
C LEU A 88 -12.98 0.64 4.99
N ASN A 89 -11.67 0.95 4.89
CA ASN A 89 -11.16 2.29 5.16
C ASN A 89 -11.69 3.33 4.15
N ALA A 90 -11.74 3.00 2.86
CA ALA A 90 -12.27 3.88 1.82
C ALA A 90 -13.77 4.18 2.02
N ALA A 91 -14.52 3.21 2.56
CA ALA A 91 -15.92 3.38 2.95
C ALA A 91 -16.10 4.05 4.32
N SER A 92 -15.03 4.54 4.96
CA SER A 92 -15.04 5.17 6.29
C SER A 92 -15.68 4.28 7.37
N VAL A 93 -15.52 2.96 7.25
CA VAL A 93 -15.97 2.01 8.28
C VAL A 93 -15.12 2.19 9.53
N SER A 94 -15.77 2.36 10.69
CA SER A 94 -15.10 2.56 11.97
C SER A 94 -14.20 1.37 12.33
N ASP A 95 -13.20 1.59 13.20
CA ASP A 95 -12.32 0.50 13.66
C ASP A 95 -13.10 -0.64 14.35
N GLU A 96 -14.15 -0.30 15.10
CA GLU A 96 -15.02 -1.26 15.78
C GLU A 96 -15.80 -2.11 14.76
N HIS A 97 -16.48 -1.46 13.82
CA HIS A 97 -17.26 -2.14 12.78
C HIS A 97 -16.39 -2.95 11.83
N ARG A 98 -15.17 -2.48 11.56
CA ARG A 98 -14.22 -3.22 10.73
C ARG A 98 -13.82 -4.54 11.37
N LYS A 99 -13.52 -4.56 12.68
CA LYS A 99 -13.20 -5.80 13.42
C LYS A 99 -14.32 -6.82 13.34
N ILE A 100 -15.57 -6.35 13.40
CA ILE A 100 -16.75 -7.20 13.26
C ILE A 100 -16.82 -7.85 11.87
N VAL A 101 -16.53 -7.10 10.80
CA VAL A 101 -16.48 -7.68 9.44
C VAL A 101 -15.44 -8.79 9.36
N TYR A 102 -14.24 -8.55 9.90
CA TYR A 102 -13.17 -9.57 9.96
C TYR A 102 -13.61 -10.81 10.73
N GLN A 103 -14.21 -10.62 11.91
CA GLN A 103 -14.72 -11.72 12.74
C GLN A 103 -15.79 -12.53 11.98
N LYS A 104 -16.72 -11.86 11.28
CA LYS A 104 -17.76 -12.55 10.52
C LYS A 104 -17.20 -13.39 9.38
N ILE A 105 -16.17 -12.91 8.70
CA ILE A 105 -15.46 -13.70 7.69
C ILE A 105 -14.75 -14.90 8.33
N GLU A 106 -14.12 -14.71 9.49
CA GLU A 106 -13.44 -15.78 10.23
C GLU A 106 -14.39 -16.88 10.70
N GLU A 107 -15.55 -16.51 11.24
CA GLU A 107 -16.61 -17.43 11.67
C GLU A 107 -17.19 -18.26 10.52
N ASN A 108 -17.08 -17.78 9.28
CA ASN A 108 -17.79 -18.35 8.13
C ASN A 108 -16.87 -18.86 7.00
N TYR A 109 -15.54 -18.75 7.10
CA TYR A 109 -14.64 -19.15 6.01
C TYR A 109 -14.78 -20.63 5.61
N ILE A 110 -15.29 -21.48 6.50
CA ILE A 110 -15.49 -22.91 6.24
C ILE A 110 -16.62 -23.08 5.22
N ASN A 111 -17.65 -22.23 5.27
CA ASN A 111 -18.84 -22.30 4.42
C ASN A 111 -18.53 -22.05 2.94
N PHE A 112 -17.36 -21.45 2.64
CA PHE A 112 -16.91 -21.19 1.28
C PHE A 112 -15.52 -21.78 0.98
N ASN A 113 -15.17 -22.89 1.66
CA ASN A 113 -13.95 -23.68 1.45
C ASN A 113 -12.65 -22.87 1.57
N ALA A 114 -12.64 -21.85 2.43
CA ALA A 114 -11.56 -20.89 2.52
C ALA A 114 -10.61 -21.11 3.70
N GLU A 115 -10.89 -22.09 4.57
CA GLU A 115 -10.09 -22.34 5.79
C GLU A 115 -8.59 -22.46 5.48
N GLN A 116 -8.21 -23.28 4.51
CA GLN A 116 -6.80 -23.53 4.20
C GLN A 116 -6.03 -22.27 3.76
N LYS A 117 -6.74 -21.24 3.32
CA LYS A 117 -6.18 -20.04 2.71
C LYS A 117 -6.32 -18.81 3.60
N LEU A 118 -7.43 -18.67 4.32
CA LEU A 118 -7.73 -17.50 5.14
C LEU A 118 -7.35 -17.67 6.61
N LYS A 119 -7.33 -18.89 7.15
CA LYS A 119 -6.95 -19.13 8.56
C LYS A 119 -5.57 -18.53 8.84
N ASN A 120 -5.51 -17.66 9.85
CA ASN A 120 -4.32 -16.87 10.24
C ASN A 120 -3.80 -15.86 9.18
N ASN A 121 -4.44 -15.72 8.03
CA ASN A 121 -4.05 -14.80 6.95
C ASN A 121 -5.01 -13.61 6.80
N ILE A 122 -6.23 -13.70 7.33
CA ILE A 122 -7.22 -12.62 7.35
C ILE A 122 -7.32 -12.03 8.76
N TYR A 123 -6.96 -10.76 8.94
CA TYR A 123 -7.03 -10.07 10.24
C TYR A 123 -6.92 -8.55 10.07
N ASP A 124 -7.56 -7.79 10.96
CA ASP A 124 -7.51 -6.32 10.95
C ASP A 124 -6.15 -5.81 11.45
N PHE A 125 -5.19 -5.67 10.53
CA PHE A 125 -3.85 -5.21 10.85
C PHE A 125 -3.78 -3.70 11.12
N ASN A 126 -2.72 -3.28 11.82
CA ASN A 126 -2.59 -1.90 12.30
C ASN A 126 -2.47 -0.88 11.15
N ASN A 127 -2.84 0.37 11.45
CA ASN A 127 -2.88 1.44 10.46
C ASN A 127 -1.49 1.81 9.91
N LYS A 128 -0.43 1.67 10.71
CA LYS A 128 0.95 1.95 10.27
C LYS A 128 1.38 1.00 9.14
N ASP A 129 1.08 -0.28 9.28
CA ASP A 129 1.32 -1.29 8.26
C ASP A 129 0.45 -1.08 7.03
N TYR A 130 -0.82 -0.70 7.23
CA TYR A 130 -1.73 -0.30 6.16
C TYR A 130 -1.16 0.85 5.33
N TYR A 131 -0.72 1.95 5.95
CA TYR A 131 -0.20 3.10 5.20
C TYR A 131 1.10 2.81 4.45
N LYS A 132 1.88 1.82 4.88
CA LYS A 132 3.04 1.32 4.12
C LYS A 132 2.60 0.52 2.91
N MET A 133 1.75 -0.48 3.09
CA MET A 133 1.20 -1.26 1.96
C MET A 133 0.47 -0.37 0.96
N HIS A 134 -0.35 0.56 1.45
CA HIS A 134 -1.12 1.46 0.62
C HIS A 134 -0.21 2.36 -0.23
N SER A 135 0.91 2.84 0.31
CA SER A 135 1.87 3.61 -0.49
C SER A 135 2.51 2.80 -1.62
N LEU A 136 2.73 1.49 -1.43
CA LEU A 136 3.16 0.61 -2.51
C LEU A 136 2.03 0.41 -3.52
N TYR A 137 0.82 0.12 -3.05
CA TYR A 137 -0.35 -0.08 -3.91
C TYR A 137 -0.61 1.13 -4.82
N GLU A 138 -0.53 2.35 -4.30
CA GLU A 138 -0.66 3.58 -5.10
C GLU A 138 0.38 3.67 -6.22
N LEU A 139 1.62 3.27 -5.96
CA LEU A 139 2.71 3.27 -6.95
C LEU A 139 2.46 2.22 -8.04
N TYR A 140 2.18 0.97 -7.64
CA TYR A 140 1.92 -0.13 -8.57
C TYR A 140 0.67 0.12 -9.41
N LYS A 141 -0.44 0.57 -8.80
CA LYS A 141 -1.68 0.86 -9.52
C LYS A 141 -1.48 1.90 -10.62
N GLN A 142 -0.79 2.99 -10.32
CA GLN A 142 -0.52 4.04 -11.31
C GLN A 142 0.43 3.57 -12.41
N PHE A 143 1.43 2.76 -12.07
CA PHE A 143 2.30 2.13 -13.05
C PHE A 143 1.51 1.21 -14.01
N PHE A 144 0.58 0.39 -13.48
CA PHE A 144 -0.25 -0.48 -14.32
C PHE A 144 -1.27 0.30 -15.16
N GLU A 145 -1.88 1.36 -14.61
CA GLU A 145 -2.76 2.25 -15.38
C GLU A 145 -2.02 2.90 -16.56
N LEU A 146 -0.76 3.30 -16.37
CA LEU A 146 0.10 3.83 -17.44
C LEU A 146 0.43 2.75 -18.49
N LYS A 147 0.66 1.50 -18.05
CA LYS A 147 0.87 0.34 -18.93
C LYS A 147 -0.39 -0.02 -19.74
N GLU A 148 -1.58 0.33 -19.27
CA GLU A 148 -2.85 0.08 -19.98
C GLU A 148 -3.26 1.27 -20.89
N ASN A 149 -3.11 2.52 -20.44
CA ASN A 149 -3.62 3.72 -21.13
C ASN A 149 -2.51 4.60 -21.72
N ASN A 150 -2.34 4.54 -23.04
CA ASN A 150 -1.19 5.08 -23.79
C ASN A 150 -1.03 6.63 -23.88
N SER A 151 -1.78 7.48 -23.17
CA SER A 151 -1.63 8.93 -23.43
C SER A 151 -2.02 9.89 -22.32
N LYS A 152 -3.13 9.67 -21.60
CA LYS A 152 -3.70 10.70 -20.72
C LYS A 152 -2.88 10.96 -19.45
N ASN A 153 -2.13 9.96 -18.98
CA ASN A 153 -1.43 10.02 -17.69
C ASN A 153 0.08 10.29 -17.83
N CYS A 154 0.61 10.33 -19.05
CA CYS A 154 2.06 10.44 -19.28
C CYS A 154 2.67 11.76 -18.80
N LEU A 155 1.92 12.87 -18.84
CA LEU A 155 2.42 14.19 -18.43
C LEU A 155 2.56 14.31 -16.92
N ASP A 156 1.59 13.78 -16.16
CA ASP A 156 1.55 13.93 -14.70
C ASP A 156 2.27 12.80 -13.97
N PHE A 157 2.45 11.64 -14.63
CA PHE A 157 3.07 10.47 -14.03
C PHE A 157 4.49 10.71 -13.49
N PRO A 158 5.41 11.38 -14.20
CA PRO A 158 6.72 11.77 -13.66
C PRO A 158 6.66 12.47 -12.31
N THR A 159 5.79 13.47 -12.20
CA THR A 159 5.59 14.27 -10.99
C THR A 159 4.99 13.43 -9.87
N TYR A 160 3.93 12.68 -10.19
CA TYR A 160 3.26 11.78 -9.25
C TYR A 160 4.23 10.72 -8.70
N LEU A 161 4.97 10.04 -9.59
CA LEU A 161 5.93 9.00 -9.22
C LEU A 161 7.00 9.57 -8.30
N LYS A 162 7.59 10.73 -8.65
CA LYS A 162 8.61 11.40 -7.84
C LYS A 162 8.08 11.72 -6.45
N GLU A 163 6.89 12.32 -6.35
CA GLU A 163 6.30 12.73 -5.06
C GLU A 163 5.99 11.50 -4.19
N LYS A 164 5.23 10.55 -4.72
CA LYS A 164 4.75 9.37 -3.97
C LYS A 164 5.89 8.44 -3.60
N TYR A 165 6.84 8.19 -4.51
CA TYR A 165 8.01 7.38 -4.23
C TYR A 165 8.89 8.04 -3.18
N THR A 166 9.17 9.34 -3.28
CA THR A 166 9.98 10.05 -2.28
C THR A 166 9.33 9.95 -0.90
N LYS A 167 8.01 10.12 -0.81
CA LYS A 167 7.26 9.98 0.44
C LYS A 167 7.34 8.55 1.00
N ALA A 168 7.22 7.54 0.16
CA ALA A 168 7.37 6.14 0.56
C ALA A 168 8.80 5.83 1.02
N TRP A 169 9.81 6.31 0.28
CA TRP A 169 11.23 6.10 0.54
C TRP A 169 11.67 6.70 1.87
N LYS A 170 11.24 7.91 2.23
CA LYS A 170 11.56 8.53 3.53
C LYS A 170 11.20 7.65 4.73
N LYS A 171 10.09 6.91 4.63
CA LYS A 171 9.64 5.98 5.69
C LYS A 171 10.66 4.87 5.96
N CYS A 172 11.54 4.53 5.02
CA CYS A 172 12.61 3.55 5.23
C CYS A 172 13.64 3.96 6.27
N PHE A 173 13.78 5.27 6.53
CA PHE A 173 14.76 5.82 7.48
C PHE A 173 14.10 6.27 8.78
N GLU A 174 12.87 6.77 8.69
CA GLU A 174 12.08 7.18 9.87
C GLU A 174 11.66 5.98 10.72
N GLU A 175 11.31 4.85 10.06
CA GLU A 175 10.80 3.66 10.73
C GLU A 175 11.37 2.40 10.08
N PRO A 176 12.54 1.90 10.55
CA PRO A 176 13.23 0.80 9.90
C PRO A 176 12.34 -0.45 9.73
N ASP A 177 11.89 -0.67 8.51
CA ASP A 177 11.08 -1.81 8.08
C ASP A 177 11.73 -2.36 6.82
N THR A 178 12.65 -3.29 7.01
CA THR A 178 13.46 -3.85 5.93
C THR A 178 12.60 -4.53 4.88
N ALA A 179 11.46 -5.13 5.27
CA ALA A 179 10.54 -5.78 4.36
C ALA A 179 9.84 -4.75 3.45
N PHE A 180 9.34 -3.65 4.02
CA PHE A 180 8.77 -2.55 3.24
C PHE A 180 9.79 -1.93 2.27
N CYS A 181 11.01 -1.68 2.74
CA CYS A 181 12.06 -1.08 1.91
C CYS A 181 12.54 -2.00 0.80
N ASN A 182 12.59 -3.31 1.05
CA ASN A 182 12.86 -4.29 0.02
C ASN A 182 11.74 -4.33 -1.03
N ALA A 183 10.47 -4.24 -0.62
CA ALA A 183 9.35 -4.16 -1.56
C ALA A 183 9.42 -2.90 -2.43
N LEU A 184 9.82 -1.76 -1.87
CA LEU A 184 10.02 -0.53 -2.62
C LEU A 184 11.18 -0.62 -3.64
N LYS A 185 12.25 -1.35 -3.28
CA LYS A 185 13.33 -1.68 -4.22
C LYS A 185 12.86 -2.59 -5.35
N ILE A 186 12.03 -3.59 -5.06
CA ILE A 186 11.42 -4.46 -6.09
C ILE A 186 10.59 -3.62 -7.07
N PHE A 187 9.78 -2.69 -6.58
CA PHE A 187 9.06 -1.74 -7.44
C PHE A 187 10.01 -0.92 -8.33
N THR A 188 11.15 -0.49 -7.80
CA THR A 188 12.16 0.26 -8.57
C THR A 188 12.68 -0.59 -9.73
N SER A 189 13.05 -1.84 -9.47
CA SER A 189 13.50 -2.77 -10.52
C SER A 189 12.42 -3.03 -11.57
N LEU A 190 11.15 -3.14 -11.15
CA LEU A 190 10.02 -3.26 -12.06
C LEU A 190 9.87 -2.03 -12.98
N HIS A 191 9.97 -0.82 -12.42
CA HIS A 191 9.92 0.42 -13.19
C HIS A 191 11.04 0.49 -14.23
N GLU A 192 12.29 0.25 -13.82
CA GLU A 192 13.44 0.31 -14.72
C GLU A 192 13.38 -0.73 -15.85
N SER A 193 12.96 -1.97 -15.54
CA SER A 193 12.78 -3.01 -16.56
C SER A 193 11.72 -2.67 -17.62
N HIS A 194 10.79 -1.78 -17.32
CA HIS A 194 9.72 -1.36 -18.24
C HIS A 194 9.92 0.05 -18.79
N LYS A 195 11.05 0.70 -18.50
CA LYS A 195 11.34 2.09 -18.89
C LYS A 195 11.23 2.30 -20.41
N THR A 196 11.72 1.37 -21.21
CA THR A 196 11.66 1.44 -22.68
C THR A 196 10.22 1.33 -23.19
N LEU A 197 9.45 0.39 -22.67
CA LEU A 197 8.03 0.21 -22.98
C LEU A 197 7.23 1.46 -22.65
N LEU A 198 7.44 2.02 -21.45
CA LEU A 198 6.74 3.21 -21.01
C LEU A 198 7.15 4.45 -21.82
N SER A 199 8.43 4.58 -22.18
CA SER A 199 8.93 5.69 -23.01
C SER A 199 8.33 5.67 -24.42
N GLY A 200 8.17 4.48 -25.01
CA GLY A 200 7.50 4.32 -26.31
C GLY A 200 6.01 4.67 -26.28
N ARG A 201 5.33 4.46 -25.14
CA ARG A 201 3.91 4.82 -24.95
C ARG A 201 3.75 6.31 -24.65
N CYS A 202 4.66 6.89 -23.87
CA CYS A 202 4.68 8.30 -23.55
C CYS A 202 5.49 9.10 -24.56
N ALA A 203 5.05 9.13 -25.82
CA ALA A 203 5.77 9.65 -26.99
C ALA A 203 6.13 11.17 -26.97
N LYS A 204 5.95 11.87 -25.84
CA LYS A 204 6.28 13.29 -25.65
C LYS A 204 6.95 13.62 -24.31
N THR A 205 7.20 12.61 -23.45
CA THR A 205 7.75 12.84 -22.11
C THR A 205 8.82 11.79 -21.86
N GLU A 206 10.08 12.20 -21.79
CA GLU A 206 11.11 11.34 -21.21
C GLU A 206 10.66 11.00 -19.78
N LEU A 207 10.39 9.72 -19.53
CA LEU A 207 10.11 9.27 -18.18
C LEU A 207 11.39 9.49 -17.37
N PRO A 208 11.33 10.31 -16.31
CA PRO A 208 12.51 10.47 -15.49
C PRO A 208 12.86 9.10 -14.93
N PRO A 209 14.15 8.71 -14.93
CA PRO A 209 14.58 7.61 -14.08
C PRO A 209 14.07 7.88 -12.66
N ILE A 210 13.71 6.84 -11.92
CA ILE A 210 13.52 7.01 -10.48
C ILE A 210 14.84 7.61 -9.98
N PRO A 211 14.85 8.85 -9.45
CA PRO A 211 16.09 9.60 -9.36
C PRO A 211 17.17 8.84 -8.59
N ASP A 212 18.37 8.70 -9.16
CA ASP A 212 19.48 7.93 -8.56
C ASP A 212 19.85 8.41 -7.15
N PHE A 213 19.62 9.71 -6.85
CA PHE A 213 19.84 10.26 -5.50
C PHE A 213 18.84 9.75 -4.45
N LEU A 214 17.71 9.17 -4.87
CA LEU A 214 16.77 8.43 -4.02
C LEU A 214 17.13 6.93 -3.94
N LEU A 215 18.00 6.43 -4.81
CA LEU A 215 18.40 5.02 -4.88
C LEU A 215 19.68 4.71 -4.11
N GLN A 216 20.43 5.72 -3.69
CA GLN A 216 21.57 5.50 -2.80
C GLN A 216 21.06 5.05 -1.42
N PRO A 217 21.38 3.82 -0.98
CA PRO A 217 21.41 3.58 0.45
C PRO A 217 22.45 4.55 1.01
N SER A 218 22.16 5.22 2.14
CA SER A 218 23.26 5.60 3.01
C SER A 218 23.99 4.30 3.32
N THR A 219 25.09 4.05 2.63
CA THR A 219 25.94 2.90 2.86
C THR A 219 26.29 2.96 4.34
N LYS A 220 25.90 1.92 5.07
CA LYS A 220 26.43 1.69 6.41
C LYS A 220 27.93 1.47 6.22
N ASP A 221 28.69 2.52 6.48
CA ASP A 221 29.99 2.44 7.14
C ASP A 221 30.18 3.70 8.00
N LYS A 222 29.48 3.68 9.14
CA LYS A 222 29.98 3.93 10.51
C LYS A 222 28.88 4.52 11.39
N TYR A 223 28.25 3.63 12.15
CA TYR A 223 27.91 3.96 13.53
C TYR A 223 29.22 4.31 14.26
N ALA A 224 29.61 5.58 14.19
CA ALA A 224 30.44 6.34 15.13
C ALA A 224 31.01 7.58 14.41
N LYS A 225 30.55 8.78 14.80
CA LYS A 225 31.08 10.14 14.50
C LYS A 225 30.25 11.09 13.61
N THR A 226 28.93 11.14 13.70
CA THR A 226 28.18 12.29 13.12
C THR A 226 27.05 12.79 14.04
N THR A 227 27.35 12.98 15.33
CA THR A 227 26.51 13.83 16.21
C THR A 227 26.96 15.31 16.17
N THR A 228 28.09 15.62 15.53
CA THR A 228 28.71 16.97 15.60
C THR A 228 28.49 17.81 14.33
N GLU A 229 28.28 17.20 13.16
CA GLU A 229 28.13 17.96 11.90
C GLU A 229 26.68 18.27 11.52
N GLY A 230 25.73 17.40 11.86
CA GLY A 230 24.29 17.72 11.71
C GLY A 230 23.87 18.92 12.56
N LYS A 231 24.49 19.12 13.73
CA LYS A 231 24.27 20.31 14.57
C LYS A 231 24.87 21.59 13.98
N LYS A 232 25.94 21.50 13.17
CA LYS A 232 26.55 22.67 12.51
C LYS A 232 25.71 23.19 11.34
N LEU A 233 24.98 22.32 10.64
CA LEU A 233 24.07 22.76 9.57
C LEU A 233 22.77 23.38 10.12
N ILE A 234 22.30 22.93 11.28
CA ILE A 234 21.12 23.50 11.96
C ILE A 234 21.47 24.80 12.71
N GLN A 235 22.71 24.97 13.19
CA GLN A 235 23.16 26.24 13.79
C GLN A 235 23.43 27.36 12.77
N ASN A 236 23.68 27.05 11.49
CA ASN A 236 23.92 28.07 10.47
C ASN A 236 22.65 28.56 9.76
N SER A 237 21.50 27.91 9.92
CA SER A 237 20.21 28.38 9.35
C SER A 237 19.40 29.26 10.31
N SER A 238 19.80 29.37 11.58
CA SER A 238 19.18 30.27 12.56
C SER A 238 19.78 31.70 12.57
N TYR A 239 20.72 32.01 11.69
CA TYR A 239 21.42 33.32 11.65
C TYR A 239 20.76 34.40 10.78
N TYR A 240 19.59 34.14 10.20
CA TYR A 240 18.79 35.15 9.51
C TYR A 240 17.33 35.13 9.98
N SER A 241 17.10 35.51 11.23
CA SER A 241 15.90 36.25 11.57
C SER A 241 16.18 37.16 12.76
N THR A 242 15.81 38.43 12.62
CA THR A 242 15.81 39.51 13.63
C THR A 242 17.14 40.23 13.91
N PHE A 243 17.66 40.94 12.90
CA PHE A 243 18.24 42.25 13.21
C PHE A 243 17.09 43.20 13.53
N GLY A 244 16.97 43.58 14.80
CA GLY A 244 16.09 44.68 15.23
C GLY A 244 15.59 44.54 16.66
N LEU A 245 16.39 45.05 17.61
CA LEU A 245 16.02 45.86 18.78
C LEU A 245 16.93 45.54 19.98
N THR A 246 17.99 46.33 20.11
CA THR A 246 18.78 46.47 21.34
C THR A 246 17.96 47.12 22.45
N SER A 247 18.26 46.70 23.67
CA SER A 247 17.56 46.91 24.94
C SER A 247 17.36 48.36 25.38
N LEU A 248 16.19 48.62 25.98
CA LEU A 248 15.97 49.70 26.95
C LEU A 248 16.44 49.24 28.36
N THR A 249 17.48 49.91 28.84
CA THR A 249 17.72 50.48 30.19
C THR A 249 17.30 49.76 31.49
N GLY A 250 18.23 49.80 32.46
CA GLY A 250 18.00 49.86 33.92
C GLY A 250 18.24 48.52 34.63
N GLU A 251 18.88 48.39 35.80
CA GLU A 251 19.32 49.32 36.86
C GLU A 251 20.36 48.61 37.76
N LYS A 252 21.20 49.44 38.39
CA LYS A 252 21.87 49.35 39.73
C LYS A 252 22.00 47.99 40.44
N VAL A 253 23.21 47.66 40.92
CA VAL A 253 23.75 47.99 42.28
C VAL A 253 25.26 48.09 42.18
#